data_AF-A0AAW7K4E7-F1
#
_entry.id   AF-A0AAW7K4E7-F1
#
_cell.length_a   1.000
_cell.length_b   1.000
_cell.length_c   1.000
_cell.angle_alpha   90.00
_cell.angle_beta   90.00
_cell.angle_gamma   90.00
#
_symmetry.space_group_name_H-M   'P 1'
#
loop_
_entity.id
_entity.type
_entity.pdbx_description
1 polymer ?
#
loop_
_entity_poly.entity_id
_entity_poly.type
_entity_poly.pdbx_seq_one_letter_code
_entity_poly.pdbx_strand_id
1 'polypeptide(L)' 'MKKVSIIAQCLVNAKSFSEMSEAESSIKKVFNDSYSDHSFDEWNTEVSALSAKRVISLVAGSSKVRVRGLIQELWNH' A
#
# COMPACT_ATOMS: atom_id res chain seq x y z
N MET A 1 -2.37 11.75 -2.62
CA MET A 1 -2.84 10.56 -1.86
C MET A 1 -1.62 9.81 -1.37
N LYS A 2 -1.58 9.44 -0.09
CA LYS A 2 -0.43 8.75 0.51
C LYS A 2 -0.28 7.32 -0.02
N LYS A 3 0.96 6.87 -0.21
CA LYS A 3 1.27 5.51 -0.69
C LYS A 3 0.66 4.43 0.20
N VAL A 4 0.71 4.60 1.52
CA VAL A 4 0.10 3.66 2.46
C VAL A 4 -1.41 3.52 2.24
N SER A 5 -2.11 4.64 2.02
CA SER A 5 -3.56 4.64 1.82
C SER A 5 -3.97 3.97 0.51
N ILE A 6 -3.11 3.99 -0.52
CA ILE A 6 -3.33 3.25 -1.77
C ILE A 6 -3.33 1.75 -1.49
N ILE A 7 -2.30 1.25 -0.79
CA ILE A 7 -2.19 -0.17 -0.45
C ILE A 7 -3.32 -0.57 0.50
N ALA A 8 -3.67 0.28 1.46
CA ALA A 8 -4.78 0.03 2.39
C ALA A 8 -6.10 -0.11 1.64
N GLN A 9 -6.37 0.77 0.67
CA GLN A 9 -7.56 0.68 -0.17
C GLN A 9 -7.57 -0.63 -0.98
N CYS A 10 -6.43 -1.06 -1.52
CA CYS A 10 -6.32 -2.35 -2.21
C CYS A 10 -6.68 -3.53 -1.28
N LEU A 11 -6.17 -3.50 -0.05
CA LEU A 11 -6.42 -4.54 0.96
C LEU A 11 -7.90 -4.60 1.39
N VAL A 12 -8.52 -3.43 1.59
CA VAL A 12 -9.95 -3.33 1.90
C VAL A 12 -10.80 -3.82 0.73
N ASN A 13 -10.48 -3.41 -0.50
CA ASN A 13 -11.20 -3.86 -1.69
C ASN A 13 -11.09 -5.38 -1.90
N ALA A 14 -9.94 -5.97 -1.57
CA ALA A 14 -9.72 -7.41 -1.60
C ALA A 14 -10.32 -8.16 -0.40
N LYS A 15 -11.09 -7.48 0.46
CA LYS A 15 -11.69 -8.01 1.69
C LYS A 15 -10.68 -8.65 2.65
N SER A 16 -9.42 -8.21 2.58
CA SER A 16 -8.37 -8.67 3.51
C SER A 16 -8.44 -7.92 4.84
N PHE A 17 -8.98 -6.70 4.82
CA PHE A 17 -9.20 -5.84 5.99
C PHE A 17 -10.57 -5.16 5.85
N SER A 18 -11.22 -4.87 6.97
CA SER A 18 -12.49 -4.15 6.99
C SER A 18 -12.29 -2.64 7.14
N GLU A 19 -11.20 -2.23 7.79
CA GLU A 19 -10.91 -0.83 8.10
C GLU A 19 -9.61 -0.37 7.45
N MET A 20 -9.61 0.86 6.92
CA MET A 20 -8.42 1.48 6.33
C MET A 20 -7.31 1.67 7.37
N SER A 21 -7.64 2.12 8.58
CA SER A 21 -6.70 2.36 9.68
C SER A 21 -5.94 1.09 10.09
N GLU A 22 -6.65 -0.04 10.17
CA GLU A 22 -6.07 -1.34 10.49
C GLU A 22 -5.12 -1.80 9.36
N ALA A 23 -5.55 -1.66 8.11
CA ALA A 23 -4.72 -1.97 6.96
C ALA A 23 -3.45 -1.11 6.92
N GLU A 24 -3.55 0.20 7.13
CA GLU A 24 -2.41 1.13 7.18
C GLU A 24 -1.41 0.76 8.28
N SER A 25 -1.91 0.43 9.48
CA SER A 25 -1.08 0.00 10.60
C SER A 25 -0.34 -1.30 10.29
N SER A 26 -1.03 -2.26 9.66
CA SER A 26 -0.45 -3.53 9.23
C SER A 26 0.62 -3.33 8.14
N ILE A 27 0.36 -2.45 7.15
CA ILE A 27 1.34 -2.10 6.12
C ILE A 27 2.58 -1.46 6.74
N LYS A 28 2.40 -0.53 7.70
CA LYS A 28 3.53 0.12 8.39
C LYS A 28 4.38 -0.90 9.14
N LYS A 29 3.75 -1.88 9.79
CA LYS A 29 4.46 -2.99 10.44
C LYS A 29 5.26 -3.82 9.43
N VAL A 30 4.62 -4.26 8.35
CA VAL A 30 5.29 -5.03 7.26
C VAL A 30 6.44 -4.24 6.65
N PHE A 31 6.28 -2.93 6.49
CA PHE A 31 7.31 -2.05 5.99
C PHE A 31 8.51 -2.03 6.95
N ASN A 32 8.30 -1.74 8.23
CA ASN A 32 9.37 -1.69 9.22
C ASN A 32 10.08 -3.04 9.38
N ASP A 33 9.33 -4.15 9.30
CA ASP A 33 9.88 -5.50 9.38
C ASP A 33 10.70 -5.88 8.13
N SER A 34 10.35 -5.33 6.95
CA SER A 34 11.00 -5.68 5.68
C SER A 34 12.07 -4.69 5.23
N TYR A 35 12.01 -3.45 5.71
CA TYR A 35 12.79 -2.29 5.28
C TYR A 35 13.25 -1.48 6.49
N SER A 36 13.92 -2.16 7.44
CA SER A 36 14.39 -1.53 8.69
C SER A 36 15.35 -0.37 8.47
N ASP A 37 16.03 -0.33 7.34
CA ASP A 37 17.03 0.69 6.98
C ASP A 37 16.39 1.92 6.29
N HIS A 38 15.08 1.90 6.06
CA HIS A 38 14.34 2.99 5.40
C HIS A 38 13.29 3.58 6.33
N SER A 39 13.10 4.91 6.25
CA SER A 39 12.02 5.57 6.98
C SER A 39 10.69 5.38 6.26
N PHE A 40 9.70 4.82 6.96
CA PHE A 40 8.33 4.71 6.45
C PHE A 40 7.76 6.08 6.07
N ASP A 41 8.02 7.11 6.87
CA ASP A 41 7.50 8.45 6.63
C ASP A 41 8.12 9.11 5.39
N GLU A 42 9.40 8.83 5.11
CA GLU A 42 10.07 9.24 3.86
C GLU A 42 9.55 8.48 2.65
N TRP A 43 9.32 7.17 2.79
CA TRP A 43 8.72 6.38 1.73
C TRP A 43 7.27 6.80 1.45
N ASN A 44 6.48 7.10 2.48
CA ASN A 44 5.05 7.41 2.41
C ASN A 44 4.78 8.83 1.88
N THR A 45 5.26 9.08 0.66
CA THR A 45 5.04 10.32 -0.07
C THR A 45 3.65 10.38 -0.71
N GLU A 46 3.32 11.54 -1.24
CA GLU A 46 2.10 11.71 -2.02
C GLU A 46 2.27 11.22 -3.45
N VAL A 47 1.32 10.41 -3.90
CA VAL A 47 1.18 9.95 -5.28
C VAL A 47 -0.07 10.59 -5.89
N SER A 48 0.01 10.87 -7.18
CA SER A 48 -1.11 11.42 -7.95
C SER A 48 -2.33 10.48 -7.88
N ALA A 49 -3.53 11.05 -7.86
CA ALA A 49 -4.76 10.27 -7.84
C ALA A 49 -4.90 9.34 -9.06
N LEU A 50 -4.32 9.73 -10.21
CA LEU A 50 -4.32 8.91 -11.42
C LEU A 50 -3.45 7.65 -11.26
N SER A 51 -2.22 7.81 -10.77
CA SER A 51 -1.33 6.67 -10.50
C SER A 51 -1.91 5.76 -9.42
N ALA A 52 -2.45 6.35 -8.34
CA ALA A 52 -3.13 5.61 -7.28
C ALA A 52 -4.27 4.74 -7.80
N LYS A 53 -5.16 5.31 -8.62
CA LYS A 53 -6.29 4.58 -9.23
C LYS A 53 -5.82 3.44 -10.13
N ARG A 54 -4.73 3.62 -10.89
CA ARG A 54 -4.15 2.55 -11.72
C ARG A 54 -3.70 1.37 -10.86
N VAL A 55 -2.93 1.63 -9.81
CA VAL A 55 -2.47 0.60 -8.86
C VAL A 55 -3.66 -0.13 -8.22
N ILE A 56 -4.65 0.62 -7.72
CA ILE A 56 -5.85 0.02 -7.12
C ILE A 56 -6.61 -0.86 -8.11
N SER A 57 -6.74 -0.42 -9.36
CA SER A 57 -7.45 -1.17 -10.40
C SER A 57 -6.70 -2.44 -10.81
N LEU A 58 -5.36 -2.39 -10.87
CA LEU A 58 -4.52 -3.56 -11.16
C LEU A 58 -4.68 -4.64 -10.07
N VAL A 59 -4.79 -4.22 -8.81
CA VAL A 59 -4.90 -5.14 -7.68
C VAL A 59 -6.32 -5.67 -7.49
N ALA A 60 -7.35 -4.90 -7.91
CA ALA A 60 -8.77 -5.30 -7.75
C ALA A 60 -9.12 -6.64 -8.43
N GLY A 61 -8.35 -7.07 -9.43
CA GLY A 61 -8.51 -8.39 -10.07
C GLY A 61 -7.71 -9.53 -9.42
N SER A 62 -6.87 -9.24 -8.43
CA SER A 62 -6.02 -10.23 -7.77
C SER A 62 -6.71 -10.86 -6.58
N SER A 63 -6.72 -12.19 -6.54
CA SER A 63 -7.23 -12.97 -5.40
C SER A 63 -6.33 -12.88 -4.16
N LYS A 64 -5.09 -12.39 -4.29
CA LYS A 64 -4.17 -12.12 -3.17
C LYS A 64 -3.43 -10.81 -3.37
N VAL A 65 -3.54 -9.91 -2.39
CA VAL A 65 -2.80 -8.64 -2.38
C VAL A 65 -1.42 -8.87 -1.76
N ARG A 66 -0.36 -8.64 -2.53
CA ARG A 66 1.02 -8.75 -2.04
C ARG A 66 1.52 -7.38 -1.58
N VAL A 67 1.35 -7.09 -0.29
CA VAL A 67 1.76 -5.81 0.32
C VAL A 67 3.21 -5.45 0.01
N ARG A 68 4.16 -6.38 0.17
CA ARG A 68 5.59 -6.14 -0.12
C ARG A 68 5.83 -5.76 -1.59
N GLY A 69 5.12 -6.39 -2.52
CA GLY A 69 5.22 -6.07 -3.95
C GLY A 69 4.69 -4.67 -4.26
N LEU A 70 3.58 -4.28 -3.65
CA LEU A 70 3.02 -2.94 -3.80
C LEU A 70 3.92 -1.86 -3.18
N ILE A 71 4.58 -2.16 -2.05
CA ILE A 71 5.56 -1.25 -1.46
C ILE A 71 6.70 -0.96 -2.45
N GLN A 72 7.20 -2.00 -3.13
CA GLN A 72 8.25 -1.87 -4.16
C GLN A 72 7.76 -1.14 -5.41
N GLU A 73 6.55 -1.46 -5.88
CA GLU A 73 5.94 -0.80 -7.05
C GLU A 73 5.79 0.72 -6.81
N LEU A 74 5.32 1.09 -5.61
CA LEU A 74 5.18 2.48 -5.21
C LEU A 74 6.52 3.14 -4.84
N TRP A 75 7.62 2.40 -4.71
CA TRP A 75 8.93 2.98 -4.45
C TRP A 75 9.46 3.78 -5.66
N ASN A 76 9.11 3.34 -6.87
CA ASN A 76 9.51 3.98 -8.13
C ASN A 76 8.53 5.06 -8.62
N HIS A 77 7.51 5.37 -7.82
CA HIS A 77 6.48 6.38 -8.10
C HIS A 77 6.65 7.62 -7.22
#